data_AF-W0SAX4-F1
#
_entry.id   AF-W0SAX4-F1
#
_cell.length_a   1.000
_cell.length_b   1.000
_cell.length_c   1.000
_cell.angle_alpha   90.00
_cell.angle_beta   90.00
_cell.angle_gamma   90.00
#
_symmetry.space_group_name_H-M   'P 1'
#
loop_
_entity.id
_entity.type
_entity.pdbx_description
1 polymer ?
#
loop_
_entity_poly.entity_id
_entity_poly.type
_entity_poly.pdbx_seq_one_letter_code
_entity_poly.pdbx_strand_id
1 'polypeptide(L)'
;MSNQQGLFASTKGLLGTGVTLIHNRLELLGVELAEERVRLVSLLAYGGAAFLCLSAGLVFLAIFLTVLLWDSNRLLALGVFSALFIGAGIASLMLAMSLARGGSKLFSASLAELRKDRDALASDPAARPQ
;
A
#
# COMPACT_ATOMS: atom_id res chain seq x y z
N MET A 1 -36.94 -38.57 -23.26
CA MET A 1 -36.89 -37.10 -23.11
C MET A 1 -36.68 -36.62 -21.66
N SER A 2 -36.44 -37.52 -20.69
CA SER A 2 -36.32 -37.20 -19.25
C SER A 2 -34.90 -36.82 -18.76
N ASN A 3 -33.84 -37.09 -19.55
CA ASN A 3 -32.45 -36.89 -19.09
C ASN A 3 -31.94 -35.43 -19.22
N GLN A 4 -32.51 -34.62 -20.11
CA GLN A 4 -32.11 -33.22 -20.28
C GLN A 4 -32.64 -32.30 -19.18
N GLN A 5 -33.79 -32.61 -18.59
CA GLN A 5 -34.40 -31.80 -17.53
C GLN A 5 -33.62 -31.93 -16.20
N GLY A 6 -33.09 -33.13 -15.90
CA GLY A 6 -32.26 -33.37 -14.71
C GLY A 6 -30.90 -32.68 -14.77
N LEU A 7 -30.26 -32.65 -15.96
CA LEU A 7 -28.97 -31.97 -16.14
C LEU A 7 -29.10 -30.46 -15.94
N PHE A 8 -30.15 -29.85 -16.50
CA PHE A 8 -30.41 -28.42 -16.39
C PHE A 8 -30.73 -27.99 -14.95
N ALA A 9 -31.47 -28.82 -14.21
CA ALA A 9 -31.73 -28.61 -12.79
C ALA A 9 -30.44 -28.70 -11.95
N SER A 10 -29.55 -29.64 -12.27
CA SER A 10 -28.26 -29.80 -11.59
C SER A 10 -27.33 -28.61 -11.82
N THR A 11 -27.22 -28.12 -13.07
CA THR A 11 -26.44 -26.93 -13.40
C THR A 11 -26.98 -25.67 -12.70
N LYS A 12 -28.31 -25.53 -12.60
CA LYS A 12 -28.95 -24.42 -11.88
C LYS A 12 -28.71 -24.48 -10.37
N GLY A 13 -28.72 -25.68 -9.79
CA GLY A 13 -28.40 -25.91 -8.38
C GLY A 13 -26.93 -25.62 -8.06
N LEU A 14 -26.01 -26.03 -8.94
CA LEU A 14 -24.57 -25.73 -8.81
C LEU A 14 -24.29 -24.23 -8.94
N LEU A 15 -24.95 -23.54 -9.88
CA LEU A 15 -24.85 -22.09 -10.01
C LEU A 15 -25.37 -21.36 -8.77
N GLY A 16 -26.53 -21.75 -8.22
CA GLY A 16 -27.05 -21.17 -6.99
C GLY A 16 -26.13 -21.39 -5.78
N THR A 17 -25.57 -22.59 -5.67
CA THR A 17 -24.63 -22.95 -4.60
C THR A 17 -23.31 -22.18 -4.74
N GLY A 18 -22.78 -22.05 -5.95
CA GLY A 18 -21.57 -21.28 -6.25
C GLY A 18 -21.73 -19.79 -5.97
N VAL A 19 -22.86 -19.19 -6.36
CA VAL A 19 -23.18 -17.79 -6.06
C VAL A 19 -23.22 -17.54 -4.55
N THR A 20 -23.83 -18.45 -3.79
CA THR A 20 -23.91 -18.34 -2.32
C THR A 20 -22.54 -18.47 -1.66
N LEU A 21 -21.69 -19.35 -2.20
CA LEU A 21 -20.31 -19.53 -1.73
C LEU A 21 -19.45 -18.28 -1.99
N ILE A 22 -19.56 -17.68 -3.18
CA ILE A 22 -18.86 -16.44 -3.55
C ILE A 22 -19.34 -15.28 -2.67
N HIS A 23 -20.64 -15.20 -2.38
CA HIS A 23 -21.20 -14.15 -1.53
C HIS A 23 -20.61 -14.21 -0.11
N ASN A 24 -20.61 -15.39 0.52
CA ASN A 24 -19.99 -15.59 1.83
C ASN A 24 -18.49 -15.27 1.82
N ARG A 25 -17.77 -15.65 0.77
CA ARG A 25 -16.32 -15.36 0.65
C ARG A 25 -16.06 -13.87 0.47
N LEU A 26 -16.87 -13.16 -0.33
CA LEU A 26 -16.76 -11.72 -0.50
C LEU A 26 -17.09 -10.95 0.78
N GLU A 27 -18.08 -11.43 1.55
CA GLU A 27 -18.39 -10.87 2.87
C GLU A 27 -17.22 -11.05 3.84
N LEU A 28 -16.64 -12.26 3.89
CA LEU A 28 -15.47 -12.53 4.73
C LEU A 28 -14.23 -11.73 4.29
N LEU A 29 -13.93 -11.71 2.98
CA LEU A 29 -12.83 -10.93 2.41
C LEU A 29 -13.03 -9.43 2.64
N GLY A 30 -14.27 -8.93 2.58
CA GLY A 30 -14.59 -7.54 2.87
C GLY A 30 -14.28 -7.16 4.30
N VAL A 31 -14.60 -8.04 5.26
CA VAL A 31 -14.29 -7.86 6.68
C VAL A 31 -12.79 -7.94 6.95
N GLU A 32 -12.10 -8.97 6.45
CA GLU A 32 -10.65 -9.12 6.59
C GLU A 32 -9.90 -7.92 5.98
N LEU A 33 -10.34 -7.43 4.81
CA LEU A 33 -9.75 -6.26 4.18
C LEU A 33 -9.98 -5.00 5.00
N ALA A 34 -11.16 -4.81 5.59
CA ALA A 34 -11.43 -3.67 6.47
C ALA A 34 -10.51 -3.68 7.71
N GLU A 35 -10.28 -4.84 8.31
CA GLU A 35 -9.39 -5.03 9.45
C GLU A 35 -7.92 -4.74 9.09
N GLU A 36 -7.43 -5.31 7.98
CA GLU A 36 -6.07 -5.08 7.47
C GLU A 36 -5.86 -3.59 7.12
N ARG A 37 -6.87 -2.93 6.54
CA ARG A 37 -6.82 -1.49 6.21
C ARG A 37 -6.68 -0.63 7.45
N VAL A 38 -7.46 -0.89 8.51
CA VAL A 38 -7.33 -0.17 9.78
C VAL A 38 -5.94 -0.37 10.38
N ARG A 39 -5.40 -1.59 10.32
CA ARG A 39 -4.05 -1.90 10.79
C ARG A 39 -2.98 -1.15 10.00
N LEU A 40 -3.05 -1.17 8.67
CA LEU A 40 -2.14 -0.46 7.77
C LEU A 40 -2.20 1.06 7.98
N VAL A 41 -3.39 1.64 8.08
CA VAL A 41 -3.58 3.07 8.35
C VAL A 41 -3.03 3.44 9.72
N SER A 42 -3.26 2.61 10.74
CA SER A 42 -2.71 2.81 12.07
C SER A 42 -1.18 2.77 12.04
N LEU A 43 -0.59 1.78 11.37
CA LEU A 43 0.86 1.66 11.23
C LEU A 43 1.47 2.85 10.48
N LEU A 44 0.81 3.34 9.42
CA LEU A 44 1.19 4.56 8.71
C LEU A 44 1.08 5.80 9.60
N ALA A 45 0.02 5.92 10.39
CA ALA A 45 -0.18 7.04 11.30
C ALA A 45 0.89 7.06 12.40
N TYR A 46 1.12 5.92 13.09
CA TYR A 46 2.17 5.80 14.10
C TYR A 46 3.58 5.96 13.50
N GLY A 47 3.83 5.37 12.33
CA GLY A 47 5.09 5.52 11.61
C GLY A 47 5.37 6.97 11.22
N GLY A 48 4.35 7.66 10.69
CA GLY A 48 4.42 9.09 10.37
C GLY A 48 4.64 9.95 11.61
N ALA A 49 3.90 9.71 12.69
CA ALA A 49 4.06 10.42 13.96
C ALA A 49 5.47 10.20 14.56
N ALA A 50 5.97 8.96 14.56
CA ALA A 50 7.31 8.63 15.02
C ALA A 50 8.39 9.33 14.17
N PHE A 51 8.23 9.32 12.83
CA PHE A 51 9.14 10.00 11.92
C PHE A 51 9.16 11.53 12.16
N LEU A 52 7.99 12.15 12.33
CA LEU A 52 7.89 13.58 12.67
C LEU A 52 8.53 13.89 14.02
N CYS A 53 8.30 13.07 15.03
CA CYS A 53 8.88 13.26 16.36
C CYS A 53 10.41 13.11 16.35
N LEU A 54 10.93 12.07 15.67
CA LEU A 54 12.37 11.85 15.53
C LEU A 54 13.06 12.96 14.73
N SER A 55 12.46 13.40 13.63
CA SER A 55 13.01 14.52 12.84
C SER A 55 13.05 15.82 13.64
N ALA A 56 11.97 16.15 14.37
CA ALA A 56 11.96 17.28 15.28
C ALA A 56 13.02 17.16 16.40
N GLY A 57 13.15 15.98 17.02
CA GLY A 57 14.17 15.69 18.02
C GLY A 57 15.59 15.86 17.48
N LEU A 58 15.85 15.44 16.23
CA LEU A 58 17.14 15.62 15.56
C LEU A 58 17.46 17.10 15.34
N VAL A 59 16.47 17.92 14.96
CA VAL A 59 16.62 19.39 14.84
C VAL A 59 16.98 20.00 16.19
N PHE A 60 16.23 19.66 17.24
CA PHE A 60 16.53 20.15 18.58
C PHE A 60 17.90 19.71 19.09
N LEU A 61 18.31 18.46 18.82
CA LEU A 61 19.63 17.96 19.19
C LEU A 61 20.74 18.73 18.49
N ALA A 62 20.57 19.06 17.20
CA ALA A 62 21.54 19.87 16.46
C ALA A 62 21.63 21.31 17.01
N ILE A 63 20.50 21.93 17.36
CA ILE A 63 20.49 23.24 18.01
C ILE A 63 21.18 23.16 19.37
N PHE A 64 20.84 22.17 20.20
CA PHE A 64 21.42 21.95 21.52
C PHE A 64 22.94 21.81 21.44
N LEU A 65 23.43 20.95 20.53
CA LEU A 65 24.86 20.77 20.33
C LEU A 65 25.54 22.01 19.75
N THR A 66 24.88 22.75 18.85
CA THR A 66 25.39 24.03 18.34
C THR A 66 25.59 25.04 19.47
N VAL A 67 24.61 25.15 20.37
CA VAL A 67 24.70 26.03 21.55
C VAL A 67 25.78 25.54 22.51
N LEU A 68 25.86 24.24 22.76
CA LEU A 68 26.85 23.65 23.66
C LEU A 68 28.31 23.86 23.18
N LEU A 69 28.53 23.83 21.86
CA LEU A 69 29.86 23.98 21.25
C LEU A 69 30.20 25.43 20.84
N TRP A 70 29.27 26.38 21.05
CA TRP A 70 29.34 27.74 20.54
C TRP A 70 30.50 28.56 21.11
N ASP A 71 30.96 28.25 22.33
CA ASP A 71 31.94 29.08 23.04
C ASP A 71 33.37 28.98 22.46
N SER A 72 33.76 27.80 21.97
CA SER A 72 35.16 27.57 21.54
C SER A 72 35.37 27.58 20.02
N ASN A 73 34.42 27.12 19.21
CA ASN A 73 34.64 26.90 17.78
C ASN A 73 33.37 27.08 16.92
N ARG A 74 32.79 28.29 16.90
CA ARG A 74 31.53 28.62 16.18
C ARG A 74 31.48 28.11 14.73
N LEU A 75 32.55 28.26 13.95
CA LEU A 75 32.57 27.81 12.55
C LEU A 75 32.57 26.28 12.41
N LEU A 76 33.29 25.55 13.25
CA LEU A 76 33.31 24.08 13.21
C LEU A 76 31.98 23.50 13.67
N ALA A 77 31.37 24.07 14.72
CA ALA A 77 30.03 23.68 15.15
C ALA A 77 29.02 23.86 14.00
N LEU A 78 29.01 25.04 13.38
CA LEU A 78 28.10 25.33 12.28
C LEU A 78 28.34 24.44 11.05
N GLY A 79 29.61 24.21 10.69
CA GLY A 79 29.98 23.37 9.55
C GLY A 79 29.60 21.89 9.75
N VAL A 80 29.90 21.33 10.92
CA VAL A 80 29.56 19.93 11.25
C VAL A 80 28.05 19.74 11.29
N PHE A 81 27.31 20.62 11.97
CA PHE A 81 25.85 20.51 12.02
C PHE A 81 25.19 20.72 10.66
N SER A 82 25.66 21.70 9.88
CA SER A 82 25.14 21.91 8.53
C SER A 82 25.38 20.70 7.62
N ALA A 83 26.59 20.11 7.65
CA ALA A 83 26.90 18.93 6.86
C ALA A 83 26.08 17.71 7.31
N LEU A 84 25.92 17.52 8.62
CA LEU A 84 25.15 16.42 9.20
C LEU A 84 23.66 16.54 8.88
N PHE A 85 23.10 17.76 8.96
CA PHE A 85 21.70 18.02 8.60
C PHE A 85 21.43 17.82 7.11
N ILE A 86 22.31 18.35 6.25
CA ILE A 86 22.21 18.17 4.80
C ILE A 86 22.35 16.68 4.44
N GLY A 87 23.32 15.98 5.03
CA GLY A 87 23.53 14.55 4.80
C GLY A 87 22.33 13.71 5.25
N ALA A 88 21.80 13.95 6.45
CA ALA A 88 20.59 13.30 6.94
C ALA A 88 19.36 13.60 6.05
N GLY A 89 19.22 14.86 5.61
CA GLY A 89 18.17 15.27 4.68
C GLY A 89 18.24 14.54 3.34
N ILE A 90 19.43 14.47 2.72
CA ILE A 90 19.65 13.75 1.46
C ILE A 90 19.36 12.25 1.65
N ALA A 91 19.88 11.62 2.71
CA ALA A 91 19.64 10.21 2.99
C ALA A 91 18.15 9.91 3.17
N SER A 92 17.43 10.75 3.90
CA SER A 92 15.98 10.65 4.08
C SER A 92 15.24 10.78 2.74
N LEU A 93 15.66 11.73 1.89
CA LEU A 93 15.09 11.93 0.57
C LEU A 93 15.31 10.72 -0.35
N MET A 94 16.52 10.12 -0.31
CA MET A 94 16.86 8.92 -1.08
C MET A 94 16.04 7.71 -0.63
N LEU A 95 15.87 7.52 0.69
CA LEU A 95 15.03 6.46 1.24
C LEU A 95 13.56 6.68 0.88
N ALA A 96 13.05 7.90 0.97
CA ALA A 96 11.68 8.23 0.57
C ALA A 96 11.46 7.96 -0.93
N MET A 97 12.40 8.35 -1.79
CA MET A 97 12.34 8.07 -3.23
C MET A 97 12.45 6.58 -3.56
N SER A 98 13.26 5.81 -2.83
CA SER A 98 13.37 4.36 -3.05
C SER A 98 12.08 3.64 -2.67
N LEU A 99 11.46 4.02 -1.54
CA LEU A 99 10.16 3.51 -1.10
C LEU A 99 9.04 3.86 -2.10
N ALA A 100 9.00 5.12 -2.55
CA ALA A 100 8.00 5.59 -3.52
C ALA A 100 8.11 4.86 -4.87
N ARG A 101 9.33 4.53 -5.32
CA ARG A 101 9.57 3.78 -6.56
C ARG A 101 9.27 2.28 -6.43
N GLY A 102 9.39 1.70 -5.24
CA GLY A 102 9.05 0.30 -4.97
C GLY A 102 7.55 0.04 -4.90
N GLY A 103 6.80 0.94 -4.24
CA GLY A 103 5.34 0.76 -4.03
C GLY A 103 4.47 0.95 -5.27
N SER A 104 4.86 1.84 -6.20
CA SER A 104 4.04 2.11 -7.39
C SER A 104 4.02 0.95 -8.38
N LYS A 105 5.08 0.13 -8.47
CA LYS A 105 5.18 -1.01 -9.40
C LYS A 105 4.21 -2.15 -9.08
N LEU A 106 4.03 -2.48 -7.80
CA LEU A 106 3.13 -3.58 -7.40
C LEU A 106 1.67 -3.21 -7.62
N PHE A 107 1.29 -1.98 -7.27
CA PHE A 107 -0.07 -1.48 -7.54
C PHE A 107 -0.34 -1.33 -9.03
N SER A 108 0.60 -0.80 -9.81
CA SER A 108 0.41 -0.65 -11.26
C SER A 108 0.41 -1.97 -12.02
N ALA A 109 1.21 -2.96 -11.61
CA ALA A 109 1.16 -4.31 -12.16
C ALA A 109 -0.19 -4.99 -11.88
N SER A 110 -0.69 -4.90 -10.64
CA SER A 110 -1.98 -5.48 -10.26
C SER A 110 -3.16 -4.76 -10.92
N LEU A 111 -3.10 -3.43 -11.09
CA LEU A 111 -4.08 -2.67 -11.88
C LEU A 111 -4.04 -3.01 -13.37
N ALA A 112 -2.85 -3.32 -13.90
CA ALA A 112 -2.68 -3.76 -15.28
C ALA A 112 -3.23 -5.18 -15.50
N GLU A 113 -3.07 -6.08 -14.53
CA GLU A 113 -3.70 -7.41 -14.54
C GLU A 113 -5.23 -7.32 -14.44
N LEU A 114 -5.77 -6.50 -13.53
CA LEU A 114 -7.23 -6.27 -13.45
C LEU A 114 -7.82 -5.71 -14.75
N ARG A 115 -7.08 -4.82 -15.43
CA ARG A 115 -7.51 -4.29 -16.73
C ARG A 115 -7.50 -5.37 -17.80
N LYS A 116 -6.52 -6.27 -17.78
CA LYS A 116 -6.41 -7.39 -18.72
C LYS A 116 -7.55 -8.40 -18.54
N ASP A 117 -7.93 -8.69 -17.31
CA ASP A 117 -9.09 -9.54 -17.00
C ASP A 117 -10.41 -8.89 -17.44
N ARG A 118 -10.55 -7.57 -17.27
CA ARG A 118 -11.70 -6.82 -17.77
C ARG A 118 -11.79 -6.88 -19.29
N ASP A 119 -10.68 -6.67 -19.99
CA ASP A 119 -10.63 -6.70 -21.45
C ASP A 119 -10.93 -8.12 -21.98
N ALA A 120 -10.47 -9.17 -21.29
CA ALA A 120 -10.79 -10.55 -21.60
C ALA A 120 -12.29 -10.85 -21.44
N LEU A 121 -12.91 -10.39 -20.34
CA LEU A 121 -14.35 -10.54 -20.09
C LEU A 121 -15.21 -9.70 -21.05
N ALA A 122 -14.73 -8.53 -21.47
CA ALA A 122 -15.41 -7.70 -22.48
C ALA A 122 -15.28 -8.28 -23.90
N SER A 123 -14.28 -9.13 -24.14
CA SER A 123 -14.01 -9.75 -25.44
C SER A 123 -14.69 -11.10 -25.65
N ASP A 124 -15.40 -11.67 -24.65
CA ASP A 124 -16.14 -12.92 -24.78
C ASP A 124 -17.49 -12.69 -25.53
N PRO A 125 -17.60 -13.08 -26.82
CA PRO A 125 -18.79 -12.89 -27.65
C PRO A 125 -19.62 -14.18 -27.71
N ALA A 126 -19.68 -14.97 -26.62
CA ALA A 126 -20.45 -16.20 -26.53
C ALA A 126 -21.99 -15.99 -26.39
N ALA A 127 -22.55 -15.05 -27.15
CA ALA A 127 -23.99 -14.84 -27.28
C ALA A 127 -24.38 -14.52 -28.74
N ARG A 128 -24.08 -15.43 -29.66
CA ARG A 128 -24.89 -15.57 -30.89
C ARG A 128 -25.25 -17.04 -31.11
N PRO A 129 -26.48 -17.46 -30.78
CA PRO A 129 -27.05 -18.67 -31.35
C PRO A 129 -27.29 -18.42 -32.85
N GLN A 130 -26.75 -19.30 -33.69
CA GLN A 130 -27.30 -19.56 -35.03
C GLN A 130 -27.97 -20.93 -35.01
#